data_AF-A0A2M8Q3G6-F1
#
_entry.id   AF-A0A2M8Q3G6-F1
#
_cell.length_a   1.000
_cell.length_b   1.000
_cell.length_c   1.000
_cell.angle_alpha   90.00
_cell.angle_beta   90.00
_cell.angle_gamma   90.00
#
_symmetry.space_group_name_H-M   'P 1'
#
loop_
_entity.id
_entity.type
_entity.pdbx_description
1 polymer ?
#
loop_
_entity_poly.entity_id
_entity_poly.type
_entity_poly.pdbx_seq_one_letter_code
_entity_poly.pdbx_strand_id
1 'polypeptide(L)'
;MDAKTQRAVINRLKSVVGHLNGIINMLEEDRYCIDVIKQIQATQAALTKASELILENHMDTCVATAMRGDDPAERERVIAEILEVFRTESRIRR
;
A
#
# COMPACT_ATOMS: atom_id res chain seq x y z
N MET A 1 8.36 -9.36 7.45
CA MET A 1 8.72 -8.77 6.14
C MET A 1 10.19 -9.00 5.91
N ASP A 2 10.56 -9.57 4.76
CA ASP A 2 11.96 -9.78 4.40
C ASP A 2 12.65 -8.47 3.96
N ALA A 3 13.99 -8.45 4.02
CA ALA A 3 14.78 -7.25 3.75
C ALA A 3 14.69 -6.76 2.29
N LYS A 4 14.47 -7.67 1.33
CA LYS A 4 14.36 -7.30 -0.09
C LYS A 4 13.02 -6.60 -0.34
N THR A 5 11.92 -7.14 0.18
CA THR A 5 10.60 -6.50 0.09
C THR A 5 10.61 -5.15 0.80
N GLN A 6 11.17 -5.08 2.01
CA GLN A 6 11.27 -3.83 2.77
C GLN A 6 11.97 -2.73 1.96
N ARG A 7 13.13 -3.04 1.37
CA ARG A 7 13.89 -2.09 0.54
C ARG A 7 13.11 -1.67 -0.72
N ALA A 8 12.42 -2.61 -1.37
CA ALA A 8 11.59 -2.31 -2.54
C ALA A 8 10.44 -1.36 -2.21
N VAL A 9 9.73 -1.61 -1.11
CA VAL A 9 8.63 -0.76 -0.60
C VAL A 9 9.16 0.63 -0.26
N ILE A 10 10.27 0.75 0.47
CA ILE A 10 10.88 2.04 0.82
C ILE A 10 11.20 2.85 -0.44
N ASN A 11 11.79 2.23 -1.46
CA ASN A 11 12.13 2.92 -2.71
C ASN A 11 10.87 3.45 -3.43
N ARG A 12 9.77 2.67 -3.43
CA ARG A 12 8.49 3.12 -3.98
C ARG A 12 7.90 4.29 -3.21
N LEU A 13 7.92 4.22 -1.87
CA LEU A 13 7.43 5.32 -1.04
C LEU A 13 8.25 6.61 -1.23
N LYS A 14 9.57 6.50 -1.42
CA LYS A 14 10.40 7.65 -1.81
C LYS A 14 9.98 8.26 -3.15
N SER A 15 9.62 7.42 -4.13
CA SER A 15 9.06 7.90 -5.41
C SER A 15 7.72 8.61 -5.22
N VAL A 16 6.84 8.08 -4.36
CA VAL A 16 5.55 8.71 -4.01
C VAL A 16 5.77 10.11 -3.40
N VAL A 17 6.75 10.27 -2.51
CA VAL A 17 7.12 11.60 -1.99
C VAL A 17 7.51 12.56 -3.11
N GLY A 18 8.27 12.09 -4.11
CA GLY A 18 8.59 12.89 -5.30
C GLY A 18 7.35 13.31 -6.09
N HIS A 19 6.38 12.41 -6.26
CA HIS A 19 5.11 12.73 -6.92
C HIS A 19 4.29 13.76 -6.13
N LEU A 20 4.21 13.63 -4.80
CA LEU A 20 3.53 14.60 -3.94
C LEU A 20 4.15 15.99 -4.02
N ASN A 21 5.48 16.08 -3.97
CA ASN A 21 6.18 17.35 -4.17
C ASN A 21 5.88 17.94 -5.56
N GLY A 22 5.84 17.09 -6.60
CA GLY A 22 5.47 17.53 -7.94
C GLY A 22 4.05 18.10 -8.02
N ILE A 23 3.07 17.49 -7.32
CA ILE A 23 1.69 17.98 -7.26
C ILE A 23 1.63 19.37 -6.60
N ILE A 24 2.37 19.56 -5.49
CA ILE A 24 2.44 20.84 -4.80
C ILE A 24 3.00 21.91 -5.74
N ASN A 25 4.13 21.65 -6.40
CA ASN A 25 4.72 22.59 -7.36
C ASN A 25 3.75 22.91 -8.51
N MET A 26 3.02 21.92 -9.03
CA MET A 26 2.03 22.16 -10.08
C MET A 26 0.92 23.12 -9.63
N LEU A 27 0.51 23.06 -8.36
CA LEU A 27 -0.47 24.00 -7.81
C LEU A 27 0.13 25.39 -7.60
N GLU A 28 1.37 25.49 -7.11
CA GLU A 28 2.09 26.75 -6.96
C GLU A 28 2.33 27.45 -8.30
N GLU A 29 2.50 26.68 -9.38
CA GLU A 29 2.66 27.15 -10.77
C GLU A 29 1.31 27.40 -11.49
N ASP A 30 0.17 27.28 -10.80
CA ASP A 30 -1.18 27.43 -11.35
C ASP A 30 -1.44 26.56 -12.60
N ARG A 31 -0.93 25.32 -12.57
CA ARG A 31 -1.04 24.36 -13.68
C ARG A 31 -2.50 23.90 -13.86
N TYR A 32 -2.82 23.53 -15.09
CA TYR A 32 -4.15 23.07 -15.46
C TYR A 32 -4.66 21.93 -14.58
N CYS A 33 -5.85 22.11 -14.00
CA CYS A 33 -6.41 21.24 -12.97
C CYS A 33 -6.48 19.75 -13.39
N ILE A 34 -6.75 19.47 -14.66
CA ILE A 34 -6.82 18.08 -15.16
C ILE A 34 -5.46 17.38 -15.08
N ASP A 35 -4.35 18.10 -15.29
CA ASP A 35 -3.02 17.52 -15.19
C ASP A 35 -2.65 17.24 -13.72
N VAL A 36 -3.05 18.13 -12.81
CA VAL A 36 -2.90 17.92 -11.35
C VAL A 36 -3.68 16.67 -10.92
N ILE A 37 -4.93 16.53 -11.37
CA ILE A 37 -5.78 15.36 -11.08
C ILE A 37 -5.13 14.07 -11.61
N LYS A 38 -4.61 14.07 -12.84
CA LYS A 38 -3.90 12.91 -13.39
C LYS A 38 -2.68 12.54 -12.55
N GLN A 39 -1.93 13.53 -12.07
CA GLN A 39 -0.77 13.27 -11.22
C GLN A 39 -1.15 12.73 -9.83
N ILE A 40 -2.25 13.21 -9.25
CA ILE A 40 -2.84 12.64 -8.03
C ILE A 40 -3.21 11.17 -8.25
N GLN A 41 -3.89 10.85 -9.36
CA GLN A 41 -4.26 9.47 -9.70
C GLN A 41 -3.03 8.56 -9.88
N ALA A 42 -1.97 9.06 -10.53
CA ALA A 42 -0.71 8.33 -10.66
C ALA A 42 -0.07 8.06 -9.28
N THR A 43 -0.13 9.04 -8.38
CA THR A 43 0.38 8.93 -7.00
C THR A 43 -0.41 7.88 -6.20
N GLN A 44 -1.74 7.90 -6.31
CA GLN A 44 -2.61 6.89 -5.69
C GLN A 44 -2.28 5.48 -6.20
N ALA A 45 -2.11 5.31 -7.52
CA ALA A 45 -1.74 4.01 -8.10
C ALA A 45 -0.36 3.51 -7.60
N ALA A 46 0.60 4.43 -7.38
CA ALA A 46 1.89 4.09 -6.81
C ALA A 46 1.78 3.64 -5.34
N LEU A 47 0.91 4.28 -4.55
CA LEU A 47 0.60 3.87 -3.17
C LEU A 47 -0.08 2.50 -3.13
N THR A 48 -1.06 2.25 -4.01
CA THR A 48 -1.73 0.93 -4.11
C THR A 48 -0.71 -0.17 -4.36
N LYS A 49 0.21 0.02 -5.31
CA LYS A 49 1.28 -0.96 -5.59
C LYS A 49 2.22 -1.20 -4.40
N ALA A 50 2.47 -0.17 -3.58
CA ALA A 50 3.28 -0.34 -2.37
C ALA A 50 2.52 -1.17 -1.32
N SER A 51 1.21 -0.93 -1.15
CA SER A 51 0.34 -1.71 -0.26
C SER A 51 0.26 -3.18 -0.70
N GLU A 52 0.06 -3.43 -2.00
CA GLU A 52 0.01 -4.79 -2.58
C GLU A 52 1.28 -5.59 -2.28
N LEU A 53 2.47 -4.99 -2.45
CA LEU A 53 3.74 -5.66 -2.13
C LEU A 53 3.89 -6.00 -0.65
N ILE A 54 3.41 -5.13 0.24
CA ILE A 54 3.41 -5.40 1.68
C ILE A 54 2.47 -6.57 1.99
N LEU A 55 1.28 -6.56 1.41
CA LEU A 55 0.26 -7.59 1.60
C LEU A 55 0.72 -8.95 1.07
N GLU A 56 1.30 -8.98 -0.14
CA GLU A 56 1.87 -10.19 -0.75
C GLU A 56 2.93 -10.82 0.17
N ASN A 57 3.91 -10.03 0.64
CA ASN A 57 4.87 -10.54 1.62
C ASN A 57 4.19 -11.02 2.91
N HIS A 58 3.16 -10.32 3.40
CA HIS A 58 2.46 -10.73 4.62
C HIS A 58 1.76 -12.09 4.44
N MET A 59 1.18 -12.34 3.26
CA MET A 59 0.61 -13.64 2.89
C MET A 59 1.70 -14.73 2.92
N ASP A 60 2.83 -14.46 2.27
CA ASP A 60 3.91 -15.44 2.11
C ASP A 60 4.67 -15.73 3.41
N THR A 61 4.70 -14.78 4.36
CA THR A 61 5.42 -14.95 5.62
C THR A 61 4.50 -15.25 6.80
N CYS A 62 3.66 -14.30 7.19
CA CYS A 62 2.93 -14.37 8.47
C CYS A 62 1.77 -15.37 8.36
N VAL A 63 0.98 -15.24 7.30
CA VAL A 63 -0.18 -16.11 7.08
C VAL A 63 0.27 -17.53 6.77
N ALA A 64 1.22 -17.69 5.85
CA ALA A 64 1.76 -19.02 5.53
C ALA A 64 2.39 -19.72 6.74
N THR A 65 2.98 -18.99 7.69
CA THR A 65 3.50 -19.55 8.94
C THR A 65 2.36 -19.98 9.86
N ALA A 66 1.38 -19.09 10.12
CA ALA A 66 0.23 -19.40 10.96
C ALA A 66 -0.58 -20.59 10.43
N MET A 67 -0.75 -20.72 9.11
CA MET A 67 -1.47 -21.84 8.50
C MET A 67 -0.75 -23.18 8.64
N ARG A 68 0.60 -23.18 8.75
CA ARG A 68 1.39 -24.39 8.98
C ARG A 68 1.52 -24.74 10.47
N GLY A 69 1.32 -23.78 11.36
CA GLY A 69 1.35 -23.99 12.80
C GLY A 69 0.09 -24.67 13.33
N ASP A 70 0.18 -25.21 14.55
CA ASP A 70 -0.93 -25.94 15.17
C ASP A 70 -1.88 -25.04 15.97
N ASP A 71 -1.53 -23.77 16.21
CA ASP A 71 -2.32 -22.82 17.01
C ASP A 71 -3.55 -22.28 16.24
N PRO A 72 -4.79 -22.67 16.61
CA PRO A 72 -6.00 -22.16 15.98
C PRO A 72 -6.23 -20.67 16.21
N ALA A 73 -5.82 -20.13 17.36
CA ALA A 73 -6.02 -18.72 17.70
C ALA A 73 -5.11 -17.83 16.84
N GLU A 74 -3.88 -18.27 16.57
CA GLU A 74 -2.99 -17.56 15.64
C GLU A 74 -3.57 -17.51 14.22
N ARG A 75 -4.15 -18.63 13.74
CA ARG A 75 -4.81 -18.68 12.43
C ARG A 75 -6.00 -17.73 12.33
N GLU A 76 -6.87 -17.70 13.35
CA GLU A 76 -8.01 -16.80 13.38
C GLU A 76 -7.59 -15.33 13.40
N ARG A 77 -6.57 -15.00 14.20
CA ARG A 77 -6.03 -13.64 14.30
C ARG A 77 -5.52 -13.11 12.95
N VAL A 78 -4.65 -13.86 12.26
CA VAL A 78 -4.08 -13.38 10.98
C VAL A 78 -5.14 -13.25 9.89
N ILE A 79 -6.17 -14.12 9.88
CA ILE A 79 -7.29 -14.01 8.95
C ILE A 79 -8.12 -12.74 9.24
N ALA A 80 -8.37 -12.45 10.52
CA ALA A 80 -9.10 -11.25 10.93
C ALA A 80 -8.37 -9.97 10.52
N GLU A 81 -7.04 -9.92 10.70
CA GLU A 81 -6.19 -8.80 10.26
C GLU A 81 -6.36 -8.51 8.76
N ILE A 82 -6.34 -9.55 7.91
CA ILE A 82 -6.54 -9.39 6.46
C ILE A 82 -7.94 -8.85 6.14
N LEU A 83 -8.97 -9.41 6.76
CA LEU A 83 -10.36 -8.98 6.54
C LEU A 83 -10.56 -7.52 6.93
N GLU A 84 -9.88 -7.05 7.98
CA GLU A 84 -9.93 -5.64 8.39
C GLU A 84 -9.32 -4.70 7.35
N VAL A 85 -8.19 -5.08 6.74
CA VAL A 85 -7.57 -4.31 5.65
C VAL A 85 -8.53 -4.13 4.48
N PHE A 86 -9.16 -5.21 3.99
CA PHE A 86 -10.11 -5.14 2.86
C PHE A 86 -11.40 -4.39 3.19
N ARG A 87 -11.90 -4.46 4.43
CA ARG A 87 -13.04 -3.65 4.89
C ARG A 87 -12.72 -2.16 4.86
N THR A 88 -11.48 -1.79 5.20
CA THR A 88 -11.02 -0.41 5.18
C THR A 88 -10.91 0.12 3.75
N GLU A 89 -10.33 -0.63 2.83
CA GLU A 89 -10.28 -0.25 1.41
C GLU A 89 -11.69 -0.04 0.82
N SER A 90 -12.64 -0.90 1.19
CA SER A 90 -14.04 -0.81 0.75
C SER A 90 -14.76 0.44 1.27
N ARG A 91 -14.29 1.05 2.36
CA ARG A 91 -14.81 2.32 2.89
C ARG A 91 -14.22 3.52 2.16
N ILE A 92 -12.92 3.48 1.83
CA ILE A 92 -12.22 4.57 1.14
C ILE A 92 -12.75 4.78 -0.29
N ARG A 93 -13.23 3.71 -0.94
CA ARG A 93 -13.80 3.75 -2.30
C ARG A 93 -15.28 4.13 -2.37
N ARG A 94 -15.96 4.33 -1.24
CA ARG A 94 -17.37 4.74 -1.19
C ARG A 94 -17.53 6.25 -1.13
#